data_AF-A0A1F9WDG9-F1
#
_entry.id   AF-A0A1F9WDG9-F1
#
_cell.length_a   1.000
_cell.length_b   1.000
_cell.length_c   1.000
_cell.angle_alpha   90.00
_cell.angle_beta   90.00
_cell.angle_gamma   90.00
#
_symmetry.space_group_name_H-M   'P 1'
#
loop_
_entity.id
_entity.type
_entity.pdbx_description
1 polymer ?
#
loop_
_entity_poly.entity_id
_entity_poly.type
_entity_poly.pdbx_seq_one_letter_code
_entity_poly.pdbx_strand_id
1 'polypeptide(L)'
;MEDTPKKSGWRIFFYLTPVYVLLAIPLVKWTMKNQSGGEVTLSKEEYNVFNSAEGEIKKADPGQYKPQLTDNVYTLHYRSGGTKQGTQEELDWGYQEGYLTQEVGKNLRNPKAIDELFNNQWVVKGFMSRKTVRKTLLSRQALQDFLENTQAADSFLTDPVVKSALGNTQIFNILAESDLAKALLAAGPVQELMEDPEGVASVLESNPRLKALLRNPRVKTAILSNQQAAPLTRALGWK
;
A
#
# COMPACT_ATOMS: atom_id res chain seq x y z
N MET A 1 24.92 21.57 33.60
CA MET A 1 23.87 21.91 32.63
C MET A 1 24.11 21.00 31.45
N GLU A 2 23.32 19.94 31.32
CA GLU A 2 23.45 18.94 30.26
C GLU A 2 22.65 19.40 29.05
N ASP A 3 23.35 19.69 27.96
CA ASP A 3 22.75 19.97 26.66
C ASP A 3 22.22 18.68 26.05
N THR A 4 20.91 18.46 26.17
CA THR A 4 20.24 17.42 25.39
C THR A 4 20.20 17.82 23.91
N PRO A 5 20.64 16.96 22.97
CA PRO A 5 20.61 17.27 21.55
C PRO A 5 19.17 17.45 21.04
N LYS A 6 18.92 18.63 20.47
CA LYS A 6 17.69 19.03 19.79
C LYS A 6 17.20 17.93 18.82
N LYS A 7 16.00 17.41 19.06
CA LYS A 7 15.22 16.57 18.14
C LYS A 7 15.05 17.30 16.79
N SER A 8 15.91 16.99 15.82
CA SER A 8 15.81 17.45 14.43
C SER A 8 14.76 16.68 13.61
N GLY A 9 14.05 15.74 14.22
CA GLY A 9 13.22 14.75 13.51
C GLY A 9 11.88 15.22 12.96
N TRP A 10 11.37 16.41 13.30
CA TRP A 10 9.96 16.73 12.97
C TRP A 10 9.72 17.30 11.56
N ARG A 11 10.77 17.75 10.85
CA ARG A 11 10.65 18.31 9.49
C ARG A 11 10.81 17.29 8.36
N ILE A 12 11.18 16.05 8.70
CA ILE A 12 11.43 14.96 7.73
C ILE A 12 10.13 14.20 7.37
N PHE A 13 9.05 14.36 8.15
CA PHE A 13 7.82 13.57 8.00
C PHE A 13 6.79 14.13 6.99
N PHE A 14 7.06 15.28 6.38
CA PHE A 14 6.17 15.95 5.41
C PHE A 14 6.22 15.40 3.96
N TYR A 15 6.99 14.35 3.67
CA TYR A 15 7.48 14.12 2.30
C TYR A 15 7.29 12.71 1.73
N LEU A 16 6.30 11.93 2.21
CA LEU A 16 6.04 10.58 1.71
C LEU A 16 5.09 10.49 0.50
N THR A 17 4.23 11.47 0.28
CA THR A 17 3.30 11.50 -0.87
C THR A 17 3.96 11.44 -2.27
N PRO A 18 5.11 12.11 -2.57
CA PRO A 18 5.59 12.25 -3.96
C PRO A 18 6.14 10.92 -4.45
N VAL A 19 6.74 10.19 -3.54
CA VAL A 19 7.42 8.95 -3.84
C VAL A 19 6.48 7.77 -3.80
N TYR A 20 5.40 7.80 -3.01
CA TYR A 20 4.34 6.80 -3.12
C TYR A 20 3.61 6.87 -4.47
N VAL A 21 3.39 8.06 -5.04
CA VAL A 21 2.80 8.21 -6.38
C VAL A 21 3.71 7.64 -7.46
N LEU A 22 5.03 7.89 -7.39
CA LEU A 22 5.99 7.39 -8.38
C LEU A 22 6.47 5.96 -8.13
N LEU A 23 6.35 5.45 -6.89
CA LEU A 23 6.57 4.04 -6.57
C LEU A 23 5.33 3.20 -6.87
N ALA A 24 4.12 3.72 -6.80
CA ALA A 24 2.92 2.95 -7.14
C ALA A 24 2.92 2.43 -8.60
N ILE A 25 3.53 3.20 -9.51
CA ILE A 25 3.62 2.92 -10.95
C ILE A 25 4.44 1.64 -11.25
N PRO A 26 5.70 1.50 -10.77
CA PRO A 26 6.62 0.39 -11.05
C PRO A 26 6.31 -0.89 -10.29
N LEU A 27 5.06 -1.25 -10.15
CA LEU A 27 4.74 -2.01 -8.97
C LEU A 27 3.55 -2.97 -9.23
N VAL A 28 2.49 -2.54 -9.89
CA VAL A 28 1.22 -3.29 -10.03
C VAL A 28 1.20 -4.58 -10.91
N LYS A 29 2.26 -5.02 -11.62
CA LYS A 29 2.11 -6.14 -12.59
C LYS A 29 3.24 -7.18 -12.67
N TRP A 30 4.06 -7.35 -11.63
CA TRP A 30 4.93 -8.55 -11.54
C TRP A 30 4.17 -9.77 -11.02
N THR A 31 3.14 -9.63 -10.19
CA THR A 31 2.40 -10.79 -9.66
C THR A 31 1.34 -11.35 -10.59
N MET A 32 0.84 -10.59 -11.57
CA MET A 32 -0.07 -11.16 -12.57
C MET A 32 0.62 -12.18 -13.49
N LYS A 33 1.96 -12.33 -13.45
CA LYS A 33 2.69 -13.39 -14.14
C LYS A 33 3.17 -14.51 -13.21
N ASN A 34 3.29 -14.27 -11.91
CA ASN A 34 3.73 -15.26 -10.93
C ASN A 34 2.58 -15.96 -10.18
N GLN A 35 1.34 -15.50 -10.35
CA GLN A 35 0.13 -16.24 -9.94
C GLN A 35 -0.45 -17.11 -11.07
N SER A 36 0.14 -17.10 -12.27
CA SER A 36 -0.22 -18.01 -13.37
C SER A 36 0.61 -19.31 -13.34
N GLY A 37 0.73 -19.91 -12.16
CA GLY A 37 1.43 -21.18 -11.94
C GLY A 37 0.65 -22.07 -10.98
N GLY A 38 -0.48 -22.60 -11.45
CA GLY A 38 -1.24 -23.66 -10.78
C GLY A 38 -2.58 -23.21 -10.21
N GLU A 39 -3.61 -23.15 -11.06
CA GLU A 39 -4.94 -23.53 -10.60
C GLU A 39 -4.84 -24.95 -10.01
N VAL A 40 -4.90 -25.07 -8.68
CA VAL A 40 -5.42 -26.30 -8.07
C VAL A 40 -6.94 -26.17 -8.13
N THR A 41 -7.49 -26.44 -9.31
CA THR A 41 -8.90 -26.81 -9.43
C THR A 41 -9.02 -28.20 -8.82
N LEU A 42 -9.44 -28.27 -7.56
CA LEU A 42 -9.80 -29.53 -6.93
C LEU A 42 -10.85 -30.21 -7.82
N SER A 43 -10.62 -31.47 -8.20
CA SER A 43 -11.56 -32.17 -9.05
C SER A 43 -12.89 -32.36 -8.32
N LYS A 44 -13.98 -32.56 -9.05
CA LYS A 44 -15.30 -32.82 -8.43
C LYS A 44 -15.28 -34.01 -7.47
N GLU A 45 -14.35 -34.95 -7.62
CA GLU A 45 -14.17 -36.05 -6.68
C GLU A 45 -13.64 -35.59 -5.31
N GLU A 46 -12.73 -34.61 -5.24
CA GLU A 46 -12.16 -34.11 -3.98
C GLU A 46 -13.16 -33.29 -3.16
N TYR A 47 -14.11 -32.62 -3.83
CA TYR A 47 -15.21 -31.90 -3.17
C TYR A 47 -16.21 -32.84 -2.47
N ASN A 48 -16.32 -34.09 -2.92
CA ASN A 48 -17.24 -35.07 -2.36
C ASN A 48 -16.69 -35.79 -1.11
N VAL A 49 -15.38 -35.72 -0.85
CA VAL A 49 -14.76 -36.30 0.36
C VAL A 49 -15.15 -35.54 1.63
N PHE A 50 -15.51 -34.25 1.51
CA PHE A 50 -15.95 -33.42 2.64
C PHE A 50 -17.46 -33.44 2.90
N ASN A 51 -18.24 -34.16 2.07
CA ASN A 51 -19.68 -34.38 2.23
C ASN A 51 -19.99 -35.86 2.54
N SER A 52 -19.20 -36.50 3.41
CA SER A 52 -19.53 -37.84 3.91
C SER A 52 -20.82 -37.81 4.74
N ALA A 53 -21.73 -38.75 4.48
CA ALA A 53 -23.07 -38.85 5.05
C ALA A 53 -23.15 -39.28 6.54
N GLU A 54 -22.06 -39.22 7.30
CA GLU A 54 -21.97 -39.74 8.68
C GLU A 54 -21.82 -38.66 9.77
N GLY A 55 -22.41 -37.48 9.54
CA GLY A 55 -22.47 -36.42 10.56
C GLY A 55 -23.89 -36.24 11.12
N GLU A 56 -24.37 -37.15 11.97
CA GLU A 56 -25.60 -36.90 12.74
C GLU A 56 -25.41 -35.68 13.67
N ILE A 57 -25.99 -34.55 13.28
CA ILE A 57 -26.13 -33.39 14.16
C ILE A 57 -27.17 -33.76 15.22
N LYS A 58 -26.70 -34.15 16.42
CA LYS A 58 -27.57 -34.26 17.60
C LYS A 58 -28.18 -32.89 17.89
N LYS A 59 -29.46 -32.73 17.59
CA LYS A 59 -30.25 -31.55 18.01
C LYS A 59 -30.36 -31.58 19.52
N ALA A 60 -29.71 -30.62 20.19
CA ALA A 60 -29.87 -30.41 21.61
C ALA A 60 -31.27 -29.86 21.92
N ASP A 61 -31.88 -30.41 22.97
CA ASP A 61 -33.21 -30.07 23.48
C ASP A 61 -33.19 -28.68 24.17
N PRO A 62 -34.04 -27.70 23.77
CA PRO A 62 -33.98 -26.32 24.26
C PRO A 62 -34.50 -26.10 25.71
N GLY A 63 -34.71 -27.17 26.49
CA GLY A 63 -35.48 -27.10 27.75
C GLY A 63 -34.76 -26.67 29.03
N GLN A 64 -33.43 -26.63 29.13
CA GLN A 64 -32.77 -26.43 30.43
C GLN A 64 -31.44 -25.65 30.38
N TYR A 65 -31.46 -24.40 29.91
CA TYR A 65 -30.39 -23.46 30.21
C TYR A 65 -30.96 -22.10 30.60
N LYS A 66 -30.95 -21.79 31.90
CA LYS A 66 -31.19 -20.44 32.43
C LYS A 66 -29.83 -19.79 32.69
N PRO A 67 -29.32 -18.94 31.79
CA PRO A 67 -28.11 -18.17 32.08
C PRO A 67 -28.40 -17.20 33.23
N GLN A 68 -27.66 -17.33 34.34
CA GLN A 68 -27.64 -16.31 35.38
C GLN A 68 -26.74 -15.16 34.92
N LEU A 69 -27.36 -14.05 34.53
CA LEU A 69 -26.72 -12.78 34.18
C LEU A 69 -26.46 -11.95 35.44
N THR A 70 -25.55 -12.40 36.30
CA THR A 70 -24.94 -11.57 37.35
C THR A 70 -23.51 -12.01 37.58
N ASP A 71 -22.59 -11.53 36.74
CA ASP A 71 -21.38 -10.85 37.20
C ASP A 71 -20.42 -10.61 36.04
N ASN A 72 -19.84 -9.40 36.06
CA ASN A 72 -18.86 -8.86 35.14
C ASN A 72 -19.43 -8.45 33.78
N VAL A 73 -19.73 -7.16 33.66
CA VAL A 73 -19.74 -6.43 32.39
C VAL A 73 -18.33 -6.49 31.80
N TYR A 74 -17.97 -7.63 31.23
CA TYR A 74 -16.97 -7.67 30.18
C TYR A 74 -17.63 -7.05 28.96
N THR A 75 -17.18 -5.87 28.58
CA THR A 75 -17.50 -5.27 27.29
C THR A 75 -16.83 -6.15 26.23
N LEU A 76 -17.48 -7.26 25.89
CA LEU A 76 -17.13 -8.10 24.76
C LEU A 76 -17.30 -7.26 23.51
N HIS A 77 -16.19 -6.67 23.03
CA HIS A 77 -16.12 -6.16 21.68
C HIS A 77 -16.21 -7.36 20.75
N TYR A 78 -17.40 -7.58 20.20
CA TYR A 78 -17.65 -8.60 19.20
C TYR A 78 -16.76 -8.33 17.99
N ARG A 79 -15.72 -9.15 17.81
CA ARG A 79 -15.08 -9.34 16.51
C ARG A 79 -16.01 -10.23 15.68
N SER A 80 -17.09 -9.67 15.15
CA SER A 80 -17.95 -10.39 14.22
C SER A 80 -17.27 -10.46 12.86
N GLY A 81 -16.94 -11.69 12.45
CA GLY A 81 -16.58 -11.99 11.07
C GLY A 81 -17.80 -11.78 10.18
N GLY A 82 -17.68 -10.89 9.20
CA GLY A 82 -18.71 -10.67 8.19
C GLY A 82 -18.73 -9.23 7.71
N THR A 83 -18.15 -9.00 6.53
CA THR A 83 -17.86 -7.69 5.88
C THR A 83 -16.79 -6.88 6.61
N LYS A 84 -15.72 -6.51 5.89
CA LYS A 84 -14.60 -5.69 6.39
C LYS A 84 -15.07 -4.26 6.68
N GLN A 85 -15.90 -4.07 7.71
CA GLN A 85 -16.10 -2.78 8.36
C GLN A 85 -14.80 -2.50 9.11
N GLY A 86 -13.89 -1.80 8.47
CA GLY A 86 -12.69 -1.37 9.14
C GLY A 86 -12.99 -0.25 10.11
N THR A 87 -12.04 -0.06 11.00
CA THR A 87 -12.17 0.70 12.23
C THR A 87 -11.66 2.13 12.04
N GLN A 88 -12.13 3.03 12.91
CA GLN A 88 -11.54 4.37 13.01
C GLN A 88 -10.02 4.28 13.26
N GLU A 89 -9.59 3.27 14.01
CA GLU A 89 -8.18 3.00 14.28
C GLU A 89 -7.37 2.70 13.01
N GLU A 90 -7.87 1.87 12.10
CA GLU A 90 -7.20 1.60 10.82
C GLU A 90 -7.16 2.83 9.91
N LEU A 91 -8.18 3.70 9.98
CA LEU A 91 -8.15 4.99 9.32
C LEU A 91 -7.07 5.88 9.91
N ASP A 92 -6.96 5.93 11.24
CA ASP A 92 -5.97 6.72 11.96
C ASP A 92 -4.54 6.24 11.66
N TRP A 93 -4.32 4.92 11.53
CA TRP A 93 -3.06 4.34 11.05
C TRP A 93 -2.69 4.85 9.65
N GLY A 94 -3.68 4.85 8.75
CA GLY A 94 -3.54 5.44 7.43
C GLY A 94 -3.26 6.94 7.48
N TYR A 95 -3.84 7.68 8.42
CA TYR A 95 -3.66 9.12 8.56
C TYR A 95 -2.30 9.50 9.17
N GLN A 96 -1.77 8.68 10.09
CA GLN A 96 -0.56 8.99 10.85
C GLN A 96 0.70 9.03 9.98
N GLU A 97 1.37 10.18 9.95
CA GLU A 97 2.63 10.37 9.23
C GLU A 97 3.72 9.43 9.76
N GLY A 98 4.51 8.83 8.86
CA GLY A 98 5.58 7.90 9.21
C GLY A 98 5.14 6.49 9.63
N TYR A 99 3.87 6.27 10.01
CA TYR A 99 3.38 4.96 10.47
C TYR A 99 3.62 3.85 9.44
N LEU A 100 3.23 4.07 8.18
CA LEU A 100 3.41 3.07 7.12
C LEU A 100 4.88 2.70 6.90
N THR A 101 5.79 3.68 6.89
CA THR A 101 7.23 3.41 6.77
C THR A 101 7.76 2.64 7.98
N GLN A 102 7.34 3.02 9.19
CA GLN A 102 7.72 2.32 10.41
C GLN A 102 7.23 0.86 10.41
N GLU A 103 5.99 0.62 9.99
CA GLU A 103 5.43 -0.73 9.92
C GLU A 103 6.09 -1.58 8.83
N VAL A 104 6.43 -1.00 7.67
CA VAL A 104 7.28 -1.69 6.68
C VAL A 104 8.61 -2.10 7.32
N GLY A 105 9.26 -1.19 8.05
CA GLY A 105 10.54 -1.45 8.72
C GLY A 105 10.48 -2.59 9.73
N LYS A 106 9.44 -2.62 10.57
CA LYS A 106 9.19 -3.69 11.54
C LYS A 106 8.87 -5.03 10.86
N ASN A 107 8.17 -4.98 9.74
CA ASN A 107 7.61 -6.15 9.07
C ASN A 107 8.38 -6.53 7.79
N LEU A 108 9.63 -6.09 7.59
CA LEU A 108 10.46 -6.47 6.43
C LEU A 108 10.63 -7.99 6.26
N ARG A 109 10.47 -8.75 7.36
CA ARG A 109 10.51 -10.22 7.38
C ARG A 109 9.13 -10.87 7.43
N ASN A 110 8.07 -10.07 7.43
CA ASN A 110 6.68 -10.51 7.40
C ASN A 110 5.93 -9.87 6.22
N PRO A 111 6.14 -10.40 5.00
CA PRO A 111 5.53 -9.86 3.79
C PRO A 111 4.00 -9.83 3.86
N LYS A 112 3.38 -10.84 4.48
CA LYS A 112 1.92 -10.91 4.65
C LYS A 112 1.36 -9.75 5.47
N ALA A 113 2.04 -9.34 6.54
CA ALA A 113 1.60 -8.18 7.33
C ALA A 113 1.68 -6.88 6.52
N ILE A 114 2.71 -6.72 5.69
CA ILE A 114 2.82 -5.56 4.79
C ILE A 114 1.70 -5.61 3.74
N ASP A 115 1.42 -6.78 3.18
CA ASP A 115 0.35 -6.96 2.21
C ASP A 115 -1.02 -6.60 2.79
N GLU A 116 -1.34 -7.11 3.97
CA GLU A 116 -2.59 -6.80 4.66
C GLU A 116 -2.70 -5.30 4.99
N LEU A 117 -1.61 -4.67 5.44
CA LEU A 117 -1.58 -3.25 5.80
C LEU A 117 -1.86 -2.35 4.59
N PHE A 118 -1.19 -2.60 3.47
CA PHE A 118 -1.25 -1.73 2.29
C PHE A 118 -2.47 -2.01 1.39
N ASN A 119 -3.12 -3.16 1.54
CA ASN A 119 -4.42 -3.47 0.92
C ASN A 119 -5.61 -3.20 1.85
N ASN A 120 -5.38 -2.66 3.05
CA ASN A 120 -6.47 -2.29 3.93
C ASN A 120 -7.13 -0.98 3.45
N GLN A 121 -8.39 -1.05 3.03
CA GLN A 121 -9.12 0.10 2.50
C GLN A 121 -9.19 1.31 3.45
N TRP A 122 -9.17 1.10 4.76
CA TRP A 122 -9.23 2.18 5.75
C TRP A 122 -7.88 2.85 5.92
N VAL A 123 -6.81 2.06 5.90
CA VAL A 123 -5.44 2.59 5.84
C VAL A 123 -5.24 3.40 4.56
N VAL A 124 -5.72 2.89 3.42
CA VAL A 124 -5.68 3.61 2.13
C VAL A 124 -6.47 4.92 2.21
N LYS A 125 -7.73 4.88 2.67
CA LYS A 125 -8.56 6.08 2.85
C LYS A 125 -7.91 7.09 3.81
N GLY A 126 -7.38 6.62 4.93
CA GLY A 126 -6.66 7.42 5.91
C GLY A 126 -5.47 8.11 5.27
N PHE A 127 -4.66 7.39 4.51
CA PHE A 127 -3.53 7.97 3.78
C PHE A 127 -3.98 9.02 2.77
N MET A 128 -4.96 8.68 1.92
CA MET A 128 -5.48 9.60 0.90
C MET A 128 -6.13 10.85 1.50
N SER A 129 -6.63 10.78 2.73
CA SER A 129 -7.23 11.91 3.45
C SER A 129 -6.22 12.87 4.09
N ARG A 130 -4.93 12.52 4.15
CA ARG A 130 -3.88 13.37 4.72
C ARG A 130 -3.85 14.73 4.03
N LYS A 131 -3.67 15.80 4.81
CA LYS A 131 -3.63 17.18 4.28
C LYS A 131 -2.58 17.34 3.17
N THR A 132 -1.39 16.76 3.37
CA THR A 132 -0.31 16.79 2.38
C THR A 132 -0.69 16.02 1.12
N VAL A 133 -1.25 14.81 1.25
CA VAL A 133 -1.68 14.00 0.11
C VAL A 133 -2.74 14.71 -0.72
N ARG A 134 -3.78 15.24 -0.07
CA ARG A 134 -4.82 16.02 -0.75
C ARG A 134 -4.28 17.29 -1.41
N LYS A 135 -3.35 18.00 -0.75
CA LYS A 135 -2.75 19.21 -1.32
C LYS A 135 -1.94 18.89 -2.58
N THR A 136 -1.14 17.84 -2.55
CA THR A 136 -0.36 17.39 -3.71
C THR A 136 -1.28 16.91 -4.83
N LEU A 137 -2.31 16.14 -4.51
CA LEU A 137 -3.28 15.60 -5.46
C LEU A 137 -4.45 16.56 -5.75
N LEU A 138 -4.26 17.86 -5.53
CA LEU A 138 -5.27 18.87 -5.83
C LEU A 138 -5.30 19.21 -7.33
N SER A 139 -4.14 19.21 -7.98
CA SER A 139 -3.99 19.54 -9.41
C SER A 139 -2.69 18.97 -9.97
N ARG A 140 -2.60 18.85 -11.29
CA ARG A 140 -1.35 18.47 -11.99
C ARG A 140 -0.16 19.34 -11.56
N GLN A 141 -0.34 20.66 -11.48
CA GLN A 141 0.72 21.59 -11.10
C GLN A 141 1.18 21.36 -9.65
N ALA A 142 0.24 21.17 -8.71
CA ALA A 142 0.60 20.92 -7.31
C ALA A 142 1.37 19.59 -7.14
N LEU A 143 1.05 18.58 -7.95
CA LEU A 143 1.81 17.33 -8.02
C LEU A 143 3.19 17.58 -8.63
N GLN A 144 3.27 18.29 -9.76
CA GLN A 144 4.52 18.60 -10.44
C GLN A 144 5.48 19.38 -9.55
N ASP A 145 5.06 20.52 -8.97
CA ASP A 145 5.86 21.34 -8.04
C ASP A 145 6.44 20.51 -6.90
N PHE A 146 5.66 19.53 -6.45
CA PHE A 146 6.03 18.65 -5.36
C PHE A 146 7.00 17.53 -5.78
N LEU A 147 6.89 17.02 -7.00
CA LEU A 147 7.84 16.05 -7.56
C LEU A 147 9.18 16.70 -7.97
N GLU A 148 9.13 17.96 -8.40
CA GLU A 148 10.31 18.79 -8.69
C GLU A 148 11.07 19.19 -7.41
N ASN A 149 10.43 19.09 -6.24
CA ASN A 149 11.10 19.27 -4.95
C ASN A 149 12.03 18.08 -4.63
N THR A 150 13.32 18.24 -4.92
CA THR A 150 14.36 17.23 -4.74
C THR A 150 14.55 16.79 -3.29
N GLN A 151 14.32 17.67 -2.31
CA GLN A 151 14.51 17.36 -0.89
C GLN A 151 13.60 16.21 -0.43
N ALA A 152 12.37 16.17 -0.94
CA ALA A 152 11.40 15.14 -0.63
C ALA A 152 11.87 13.76 -1.13
N ALA A 153 12.26 13.71 -2.40
CA ALA A 153 12.75 12.50 -3.04
C ALA A 153 14.07 12.01 -2.43
N ASP A 154 15.00 12.92 -2.11
CA ASP A 154 16.26 12.59 -1.47
C ASP A 154 16.05 12.01 -0.07
N SER A 155 15.23 12.67 0.76
CA SER A 155 14.97 12.19 2.13
C SER A 155 14.34 10.79 2.12
N PHE A 156 13.43 10.53 1.19
CA PHE A 156 12.80 9.23 1.05
C PHE A 156 13.75 8.16 0.50
N LEU A 157 14.45 8.41 -0.61
CA LEU A 157 15.30 7.40 -1.25
C LEU A 157 16.57 7.11 -0.44
N THR A 158 16.95 8.00 0.47
CA THR A 158 18.06 7.76 1.40
C THR A 158 17.65 6.99 2.65
N ASP A 159 16.35 6.89 2.95
CA ASP A 159 15.80 6.21 4.11
C ASP A 159 16.20 4.71 4.12
N PRO A 160 16.73 4.17 5.24
CA PRO A 160 17.18 2.78 5.32
C PRO A 160 16.05 1.75 5.11
N VAL A 161 14.84 2.05 5.59
CA VAL A 161 13.68 1.16 5.42
C VAL A 161 13.27 1.14 3.96
N VAL A 162 13.22 2.31 3.31
CA VAL A 162 12.93 2.42 1.88
C VAL A 162 13.95 1.65 1.06
N LYS A 163 15.25 1.84 1.31
CA LYS A 163 16.31 1.09 0.62
C LYS A 163 16.16 -0.42 0.80
N SER A 164 15.82 -0.86 2.02
CA SER A 164 15.61 -2.26 2.33
C SER A 164 14.39 -2.82 1.60
N ALA A 165 13.28 -2.07 1.56
CA ALA A 165 12.06 -2.44 0.84
C ALA A 165 12.29 -2.51 -0.68
N LEU A 166 13.01 -1.54 -1.27
CA LEU A 166 13.37 -1.55 -2.70
C LEU A 166 14.36 -2.66 -3.05
N GLY A 167 15.26 -3.00 -2.12
CA GLY A 167 16.23 -4.09 -2.27
C GLY A 167 15.58 -5.48 -2.21
N ASN A 168 14.52 -5.62 -1.42
CA ASN A 168 13.78 -6.86 -1.24
C ASN A 168 12.67 -7.00 -2.30
N THR A 169 12.89 -7.91 -3.27
CA THR A 169 11.95 -8.14 -4.37
C THR A 169 10.53 -8.46 -3.88
N GLN A 170 10.36 -9.26 -2.83
CA GLN A 170 9.02 -9.62 -2.35
C GLN A 170 8.30 -8.42 -1.73
N ILE A 171 8.97 -7.65 -0.87
CA ILE A 171 8.37 -6.47 -0.24
C ILE A 171 8.10 -5.38 -1.27
N PHE A 172 9.03 -5.17 -2.20
CA PHE A 172 8.83 -4.30 -3.35
C PHE A 172 7.51 -4.67 -4.01
N ASN A 173 7.35 -5.91 -4.52
CA ASN A 173 6.15 -6.38 -5.23
C ASN A 173 4.84 -6.32 -4.42
N ILE A 174 4.88 -6.35 -3.09
CA ILE A 174 3.68 -6.20 -2.26
C ILE A 174 3.22 -4.75 -2.16
N LEU A 175 4.15 -3.84 -1.85
CA LEU A 175 3.87 -2.38 -1.85
C LEU A 175 3.34 -1.93 -3.21
N ALA A 176 3.69 -2.73 -4.20
CA ALA A 176 3.50 -2.52 -5.59
C ALA A 176 2.08 -2.55 -6.08
N GLU A 177 1.48 -3.66 -5.71
CA GLU A 177 0.17 -4.08 -6.15
C GLU A 177 -0.87 -3.74 -5.11
N SER A 178 -0.41 -3.07 -4.05
CA SER A 178 -1.25 -2.59 -2.99
C SER A 178 -2.36 -1.71 -3.52
N ASP A 179 -3.50 -1.77 -2.84
CA ASP A 179 -4.60 -0.86 -3.10
C ASP A 179 -4.21 0.60 -2.82
N LEU A 180 -3.23 0.85 -1.95
CA LEU A 180 -2.64 2.18 -1.78
C LEU A 180 -1.99 2.68 -3.07
N ALA A 181 -1.16 1.85 -3.70
CA ALA A 181 -0.51 2.18 -4.96
C ALA A 181 -1.56 2.46 -6.05
N LYS A 182 -2.52 1.55 -6.22
CA LYS A 182 -3.61 1.72 -7.20
C LYS A 182 -4.42 3.00 -6.95
N ALA A 183 -4.74 3.33 -5.69
CA ALA A 183 -5.48 4.54 -5.35
C ALA A 183 -4.72 5.82 -5.74
N LEU A 184 -3.40 5.82 -5.61
CA LEU A 184 -2.56 6.94 -6.03
C LEU A 184 -2.47 7.04 -7.55
N LEU A 185 -2.30 5.91 -8.25
CA LEU A 185 -2.31 5.89 -9.70
C LEU A 185 -3.61 6.36 -10.29
N ALA A 186 -4.73 5.98 -9.68
CA ALA A 186 -6.06 6.35 -10.14
C ALA A 186 -6.40 7.83 -9.85
N ALA A 187 -5.55 8.58 -9.15
CA ALA A 187 -5.80 9.99 -8.89
C ALA A 187 -5.67 10.81 -10.19
N GLY A 188 -6.66 11.67 -10.46
CA GLY A 188 -6.74 12.50 -11.67
C GLY A 188 -5.43 13.24 -12.00
N PRO A 189 -4.85 14.02 -11.07
CA PRO A 189 -3.58 14.72 -11.31
C PRO A 189 -2.40 13.83 -11.67
N VAL A 190 -2.40 12.58 -11.20
CA VAL A 190 -1.34 11.60 -11.53
C VAL A 190 -1.50 11.13 -12.97
N GLN A 191 -2.72 10.79 -13.38
CA GLN A 191 -3.03 10.43 -14.76
C GLN A 191 -2.73 11.60 -15.71
N GLU A 192 -3.18 12.80 -15.37
CA GLU A 192 -2.91 14.04 -16.14
C GLU A 192 -1.41 14.28 -16.32
N LEU A 193 -0.61 14.11 -15.26
CA LEU A 193 0.84 14.25 -15.38
C LEU A 193 1.45 13.15 -16.25
N MET A 194 1.03 11.89 -16.09
CA MET A 194 1.58 10.77 -16.88
C MET A 194 1.22 10.85 -18.37
N GLU A 195 0.11 11.50 -18.70
CA GLU A 195 -0.31 11.77 -20.08
C GLU A 195 0.42 12.95 -20.73
N ASP A 196 1.16 13.73 -19.95
CA ASP A 196 1.93 14.90 -20.38
C ASP A 196 3.45 14.60 -20.44
N PRO A 197 4.01 14.33 -21.63
CA PRO A 197 5.42 14.02 -21.78
C PRO A 197 6.34 15.18 -21.36
N GLU A 198 5.91 16.43 -21.55
CA GLU A 198 6.71 17.60 -21.18
C GLU A 198 6.76 17.78 -19.67
N GLY A 199 5.61 17.63 -18.98
CA GLY A 199 5.55 17.62 -17.52
C GLY A 199 6.38 16.50 -16.90
N VAL A 200 6.30 15.28 -17.44
CA VAL A 200 7.14 14.15 -17.01
C VAL A 200 8.62 14.46 -17.22
N ALA A 201 9.00 15.00 -18.38
CA ALA A 201 10.39 15.38 -18.66
C ALA A 201 10.90 16.43 -17.66
N SER A 202 10.12 17.49 -17.41
CA SER A 202 10.45 18.55 -16.44
C SER A 202 10.71 17.99 -15.04
N VAL A 203 9.86 17.08 -14.56
CA VAL A 203 10.03 16.41 -13.27
C VAL A 203 11.33 15.62 -13.21
N LEU A 204 11.65 14.87 -14.27
CA LEU A 204 12.85 14.03 -14.29
C LEU A 204 14.15 14.80 -14.48
N GLU A 205 14.10 15.95 -15.13
CA GLU A 205 15.22 16.88 -15.23
C GLU A 205 15.49 17.54 -13.88
N SER A 206 14.44 18.01 -13.23
CA SER A 206 14.52 18.62 -11.90
C SER A 206 14.91 17.62 -10.81
N ASN A 207 14.58 16.34 -11.00
CA ASN A 207 14.78 15.29 -9.99
C ASN A 207 15.64 14.12 -10.51
N PRO A 208 16.98 14.23 -10.45
CA PRO A 208 17.88 13.19 -10.95
C PRO A 208 17.76 11.86 -10.21
N ARG A 209 17.27 11.87 -8.96
CA ARG A 209 17.03 10.64 -8.19
C ARG A 209 15.84 9.86 -8.71
N LEU A 210 14.74 10.54 -9.04
CA LEU A 210 13.60 9.90 -9.69
C LEU A 210 14.01 9.32 -11.05
N LYS A 211 14.81 10.07 -11.82
CA LYS A 211 15.40 9.57 -13.06
C LYS A 211 16.25 8.33 -12.86
N ALA A 212 17.08 8.28 -11.80
CA ALA A 212 17.87 7.11 -11.46
C ALA A 212 16.99 5.91 -11.04
N LEU A 213 15.92 6.17 -10.29
CA LEU A 213 14.94 5.15 -9.89
C LEU A 213 14.26 4.55 -11.13
N LEU A 214 13.81 5.36 -12.08
CA LEU A 214 13.19 4.89 -13.33
C LEU A 214 14.15 4.10 -14.22
N ARG A 215 15.46 4.35 -14.12
CA ARG A 215 16.49 3.56 -14.80
C ARG A 215 16.75 2.21 -14.15
N ASN A 216 16.26 1.97 -12.93
CA ASN A 216 16.38 0.67 -12.28
C ASN A 216 15.59 -0.37 -13.10
N PRO A 217 16.22 -1.49 -13.53
CA PRO A 217 15.54 -2.51 -14.32
C PRO A 217 14.27 -3.06 -13.67
N ARG A 218 14.27 -3.24 -12.33
CA ARG A 218 13.10 -3.73 -11.59
C ARG A 218 11.93 -2.76 -11.70
N VAL A 219 12.23 -1.47 -11.52
CA VAL A 219 11.26 -0.39 -11.62
C VAL A 219 10.71 -0.31 -13.04
N LYS A 220 11.59 -0.24 -14.04
CA LYS A 220 11.20 -0.20 -15.46
C LYS A 220 10.32 -1.38 -15.86
N THR A 221 10.72 -2.61 -15.51
CA THR A 221 9.93 -3.82 -15.79
C THR A 221 8.55 -3.73 -15.20
N ALA A 222 8.43 -3.21 -13.99
CA ALA A 222 7.17 -3.16 -13.29
C ALA A 222 6.26 -1.99 -13.72
N ILE A 223 6.82 -0.92 -14.34
CA ILE A 223 6.04 0.14 -15.02
C ILE A 223 5.48 -0.39 -16.34
N LEU A 224 6.35 -1.00 -17.17
CA LEU A 224 5.93 -1.57 -18.46
C LEU A 224 4.86 -2.64 -18.30
N SER A 225 4.87 -3.30 -17.15
CA SER A 225 3.91 -4.31 -16.83
C SER A 225 2.57 -3.64 -16.40
N ASN A 226 2.55 -2.50 -15.71
CA ASN A 226 1.31 -1.87 -15.23
C ASN A 226 0.48 -1.16 -16.33
N GLN A 227 -0.77 -1.58 -16.54
CA GLN A 227 -1.67 -0.94 -17.51
C GLN A 227 -2.00 0.52 -17.15
N GLN A 228 -2.14 0.84 -15.86
CA GLN A 228 -2.40 2.21 -15.38
C GLN A 228 -1.18 3.12 -15.55
N ALA A 229 0.00 2.55 -15.81
CA ALA A 229 1.24 3.27 -16.10
C ALA A 229 1.53 3.40 -17.59
N ALA A 230 0.65 2.90 -18.47
CA ALA A 230 0.83 2.99 -19.92
C ALA A 230 0.97 4.43 -20.44
N PRO A 231 0.33 5.46 -19.86
CA PRO A 231 0.62 6.84 -20.23
C PRO A 231 2.07 7.22 -19.92
N LEU A 232 2.58 6.85 -18.74
CA LEU A 232 3.96 7.12 -18.35
C LEU A 232 4.96 6.41 -19.26
N THR A 233 4.74 5.15 -19.63
CA THR A 233 5.68 4.44 -20.52
C THR A 233 5.79 5.14 -21.88
N ARG A 234 4.68 5.67 -22.39
CA ARG A 234 4.65 6.50 -23.61
C ARG A 234 5.41 7.81 -23.41
N ALA A 235 5.14 8.52 -22.31
CA ALA A 235 5.85 9.76 -21.95
C ALA A 235 7.38 9.55 -21.83
N LEU A 236 7.80 8.39 -21.32
CA LEU A 236 9.22 8.03 -21.17
C LEU A 236 9.85 7.45 -22.45
N GLY A 237 9.07 7.28 -23.53
CA GLY A 237 9.53 6.65 -24.77
C GLY A 237 9.93 5.18 -24.60
N TRP A 238 9.39 4.50 -23.58
CA TRP A 238 9.63 3.07 -23.38
C TRP A 238 8.68 2.25 -24.24
N LYS A 239 9.26 1.34 -25.02
CA LYS A 239 8.55 0.37 -25.87
C LYS A 239 8.56 -1.00 -25.23
#